data_AF-A0A7C5V7S7-F1
#
_entry.id   AF-A0A7C5V7S7-F1
#
_cell.length_a   1.000
_cell.length_b   1.000
_cell.length_c   1.000
_cell.angle_alpha   90.00
_cell.angle_beta   90.00
_cell.angle_gamma   90.00
#
_symmetry.space_group_name_H-M   'P 1'
#
loop_
_entity.id
_entity.type
_entity.pdbx_description
1 polymer ?
#
loop_
_entity_poly.entity_id
_entity_poly.type
_entity_poly.pdbx_seq_one_letter_code
_entity_poly.pdbx_strand_id
1 'polypeptide(L)'
;MKKVLFIAYYFPPAGGSAVQRILKFVKYLPRHGWMPVILTAREKDYALTDHSLTAEVPHGVRVVRTAAPDLYRWYGRMRGERSETSPDLAAIADREGRSWKGRLALAVRSAFFIPDARAGWIPFAFRRAGKLIQEEGVRLVFVSGPPFSGTLAAGLAAARYGLPWVSDYRDPWTQAYFYFKRPSWSRRWEETLESQLIRRASALTAINEKIITGLREKYGFPEPGRAHIIHNGYDPEDFENLHPVKEKRFTIVYTGTLNTRMNPGMLLEAVRRLAGEMPDLKDRCRIKFIGRIGGDVMPMLQDPFFKGMIELHVHMAHRECLGHAQGAHLLLLIIPRSSGNELIMTGKLFEYLRTGNPILCLSDSGDAADVIRRSGSGFVLTDGDIEGTVRILRESYRRWKQGRRILDTNPDPGLLERFDRRRSARILACLFDEILKKHR
;
A
#
# COMPACT_ATOMS: atom_id res chain seq x y z
N MET A 1 -30.64 -1.43 -6.31
CA MET A 1 -29.17 -1.67 -6.38
C MET A 1 -28.81 -2.85 -5.48
N LYS A 2 -27.89 -3.74 -5.88
CA LYS A 2 -27.43 -4.85 -5.02
C LYS A 2 -26.51 -4.30 -3.93
N LYS A 3 -26.54 -4.83 -2.71
CA LYS A 3 -25.67 -4.36 -1.61
C LYS A 3 -24.57 -5.36 -1.29
N VAL A 4 -23.37 -4.82 -1.08
CA VAL A 4 -22.16 -5.56 -0.71
C VAL A 4 -21.60 -4.99 0.60
N LEU A 5 -21.33 -5.86 1.58
CA LEU A 5 -20.70 -5.46 2.83
C LEU A 5 -19.19 -5.46 2.65
N PHE A 6 -18.58 -4.28 2.71
CA PHE A 6 -17.13 -4.10 2.78
C PHE A 6 -16.67 -4.16 4.23
N ILE A 7 -15.83 -5.13 4.57
CA ILE A 7 -15.13 -5.19 5.86
C ILE A 7 -13.71 -4.71 5.64
N ALA A 8 -13.40 -3.51 6.12
CA ALA A 8 -12.10 -2.87 5.91
C ALA A 8 -11.65 -2.18 7.20
N TYR A 9 -10.56 -2.65 7.81
CA TYR A 9 -10.08 -2.08 9.07
C TYR A 9 -9.76 -0.59 8.94
N TYR A 10 -9.13 -0.19 7.81
CA TYR A 10 -8.83 1.19 7.49
C TYR A 10 -9.77 1.68 6.38
N PHE A 11 -10.55 2.71 6.67
CA PHE A 11 -11.43 3.41 5.74
C PHE A 11 -11.50 4.89 6.15
N PRO A 12 -11.79 5.87 5.25
CA PRO A 12 -11.77 7.28 5.64
C PRO A 12 -12.56 7.57 6.93
N PRO A 13 -12.02 8.43 7.83
CA PRO A 13 -10.85 9.29 7.61
C PRO A 13 -9.50 8.62 7.94
N ALA A 14 -9.39 7.29 7.96
CA ALA A 14 -8.07 6.66 7.97
C ALA A 14 -7.25 7.16 6.79
N GLY A 15 -5.98 7.49 7.02
CA GLY A 15 -5.02 7.84 5.99
C GLY A 15 -4.15 6.65 5.55
N GLY A 16 -3.26 6.91 4.59
CA GLY A 16 -2.26 5.97 4.13
C GLY A 16 -2.67 5.11 2.93
N SER A 17 -1.69 4.42 2.36
CA SER A 17 -1.84 3.66 1.11
C SER A 17 -2.89 2.56 1.19
N ALA A 18 -3.10 2.00 2.39
CA ALA A 18 -4.04 0.91 2.61
C ALA A 18 -5.51 1.29 2.34
N VAL A 19 -5.85 2.57 2.45
CA VAL A 19 -7.22 3.09 2.33
C VAL A 19 -7.62 3.33 0.88
N GLN A 20 -6.63 3.71 0.06
CA GLN A 20 -6.81 4.21 -1.29
C GLN A 20 -7.56 3.23 -2.20
N ARG A 21 -7.14 1.96 -2.25
CA ARG A 21 -7.78 0.95 -3.10
C ARG A 21 -9.26 0.74 -2.75
N ILE A 22 -9.56 0.61 -1.46
CA ILE A 22 -10.92 0.37 -0.97
C ILE A 22 -11.82 1.57 -1.21
N LEU A 23 -11.33 2.77 -0.90
CA LEU A 23 -12.06 4.00 -1.13
C LEU A 23 -12.49 4.13 -2.59
N LYS A 24 -11.60 3.87 -3.55
CA LYS A 24 -11.97 4.01 -4.96
C LYS A 24 -12.86 2.88 -5.49
N PHE A 25 -12.78 1.65 -4.95
CA PHE A 25 -13.83 0.66 -5.21
C PHE A 25 -15.18 1.17 -4.73
N VAL A 26 -15.25 1.69 -3.51
CA VAL A 26 -16.48 2.24 -2.93
C VAL A 26 -17.00 3.44 -3.74
N LYS A 27 -16.10 4.30 -4.23
CA LYS A 27 -16.40 5.44 -5.09
C LYS A 27 -17.08 5.04 -6.40
N TYR A 28 -16.59 3.99 -7.06
CA TYR A 28 -16.99 3.64 -8.42
C TYR A 28 -18.00 2.49 -8.55
N LEU A 29 -18.10 1.59 -7.56
CA LEU A 29 -19.06 0.47 -7.60
C LEU A 29 -20.53 0.88 -7.80
N PRO A 30 -21.04 2.00 -7.25
CA PRO A 30 -22.42 2.44 -7.51
C PRO A 30 -22.73 2.64 -8.99
N ARG A 31 -21.75 3.05 -9.82
CA ARG A 31 -21.89 3.17 -11.28
C ARG A 31 -22.11 1.83 -11.97
N HIS A 32 -21.89 0.71 -11.27
CA HIS A 32 -22.03 -0.65 -11.77
C HIS A 32 -23.11 -1.44 -11.01
N GLY A 33 -24.08 -0.76 -10.39
CA GLY A 33 -25.26 -1.41 -9.80
C GLY A 33 -25.02 -2.07 -8.43
N TRP A 34 -23.90 -1.74 -7.78
CA TRP A 34 -23.53 -2.21 -6.44
C TRP A 34 -23.40 -1.06 -5.45
N MET A 35 -24.16 -1.11 -4.35
CA MET A 35 -24.09 -0.16 -3.25
C MET A 35 -23.24 -0.74 -2.10
N PRO A 36 -22.08 -0.15 -1.81
CA PRO A 36 -21.26 -0.56 -0.67
C PRO A 36 -21.91 -0.18 0.68
N VAL A 37 -21.83 -1.09 1.64
CA VAL A 37 -22.04 -0.83 3.07
C VAL A 37 -20.72 -1.10 3.76
N ILE A 38 -20.18 -0.13 4.51
CA ILE A 38 -18.83 -0.22 5.06
C ILE A 38 -18.88 -0.55 6.55
N LEU A 39 -18.10 -1.54 6.95
CA LEU A 39 -17.77 -1.84 8.33
C LEU A 39 -16.27 -1.65 8.57
N THR A 40 -15.94 -0.72 9.46
CA THR A 40 -14.55 -0.31 9.74
C THR A 40 -14.30 -0.08 11.24
N ALA A 41 -13.04 0.07 11.65
CA ALA A 41 -12.69 0.40 13.03
C ALA A 41 -13.02 1.87 13.37
N ARG A 42 -12.98 2.25 14.65
CA ARG A 42 -13.16 3.65 15.06
C ARG A 42 -11.93 4.45 14.73
N GLU A 43 -12.13 5.74 14.50
CA GLU A 43 -11.07 6.67 14.12
C GLU A 43 -9.90 6.71 15.12
N LYS A 44 -10.21 6.71 16.42
CA LYS A 44 -9.20 6.67 17.49
C LYS A 44 -8.28 5.43 17.48
N ASP A 45 -8.63 4.40 16.71
CA ASP A 45 -7.87 3.16 16.58
C ASP A 45 -6.93 3.19 15.35
N TYR A 46 -6.98 4.25 14.53
CA TYR A 46 -6.09 4.47 13.39
C TYR A 46 -4.72 5.01 13.81
N ALA A 47 -3.71 4.70 13.00
CA ALA A 47 -2.35 5.24 13.19
C ALA A 47 -2.15 6.58 12.47
N LEU A 48 -2.91 6.80 11.38
CA LEU A 48 -2.85 7.99 10.54
C LEU A 48 -4.27 8.35 10.12
N THR A 49 -4.61 9.62 10.17
CA THR A 49 -5.88 10.17 9.68
C THR A 49 -5.64 11.16 8.54
N ASP A 50 -6.56 11.18 7.60
CA ASP A 50 -6.66 12.14 6.51
C ASP A 50 -8.15 12.40 6.25
N HIS A 51 -8.64 13.55 6.72
CA HIS A 51 -10.04 13.90 6.60
C HIS A 51 -10.43 14.29 5.17
N SER A 52 -9.50 14.68 4.31
CA SER A 52 -9.83 15.06 2.93
C SER A 52 -10.38 13.86 2.14
N LEU A 53 -9.97 12.63 2.49
CA LEU A 53 -10.47 11.40 1.89
C LEU A 53 -11.97 11.14 2.18
N THR A 54 -12.54 11.79 3.19
CA THR A 54 -13.98 11.64 3.51
C THR A 54 -14.86 12.25 2.41
N ALA A 55 -14.38 13.32 1.76
CA ALA A 55 -15.09 13.98 0.66
C ALA A 55 -15.24 13.07 -0.58
N GLU A 56 -14.44 12.02 -0.69
CA GLU A 56 -14.51 11.06 -1.81
C GLU A 56 -15.50 9.92 -1.58
N VAL A 57 -16.05 9.77 -0.37
CA VAL A 57 -17.04 8.74 -0.08
C VAL A 57 -18.38 9.17 -0.69
N PRO A 58 -18.97 8.41 -1.63
CA PRO A 58 -20.23 8.82 -2.27
C PRO A 58 -21.38 8.99 -1.29
N HIS A 59 -22.26 9.96 -1.56
CA HIS A 59 -23.51 10.12 -0.84
C HIS A 59 -24.33 8.82 -0.88
N GLY A 60 -24.88 8.42 0.28
CA GLY A 60 -25.65 7.19 0.44
C GLY A 60 -24.86 5.96 0.85
N VAL A 61 -23.52 5.99 0.83
CA VAL A 61 -22.70 4.90 1.39
C VAL A 61 -22.81 4.91 2.92
N ARG A 62 -23.38 3.85 3.50
CA ARG A 62 -23.48 3.69 4.96
C ARG A 62 -22.13 3.25 5.52
N VAL A 63 -21.52 4.08 6.36
CA VAL A 63 -20.26 3.75 7.06
C VAL A 63 -20.52 3.49 8.54
N VAL A 64 -20.20 2.30 9.01
CA VAL A 64 -20.39 1.87 10.40
C VAL A 64 -19.05 1.56 11.03
N ARG A 65 -18.78 2.22 12.16
CA ARG A 65 -17.52 2.12 12.91
C ARG A 65 -17.70 1.33 14.19
N THR A 66 -16.83 0.35 14.45
CA THR A 66 -16.86 -0.47 15.66
C THR A 66 -15.56 -0.35 16.45
N ALA A 67 -15.62 -0.67 17.75
CA ALA A 67 -14.43 -0.65 18.59
C ALA A 67 -13.41 -1.67 18.09
N ALA A 68 -12.14 -1.28 18.04
CA ALA A 68 -11.02 -2.18 17.76
C ALA A 68 -9.97 -2.08 18.89
N PRO A 69 -10.26 -2.65 20.08
CA PRO A 69 -9.31 -2.63 21.19
C PRO A 69 -7.94 -3.14 20.74
N ASP A 70 -6.93 -2.30 20.91
CA ASP A 70 -5.56 -2.66 20.61
C ASP A 70 -5.02 -3.56 21.73
N LEU A 71 -4.92 -4.85 21.42
CA LEU A 71 -4.45 -5.88 22.35
C LEU A 71 -3.03 -5.59 22.85
N TYR A 72 -2.21 -4.93 22.03
CA TYR A 72 -0.85 -4.55 22.42
C TYR A 72 -0.88 -3.39 23.43
N ARG A 73 -1.69 -2.35 23.20
CA ARG A 73 -1.89 -1.27 24.18
C ARG A 73 -2.47 -1.78 25.49
N TRP A 74 -3.43 -2.70 25.43
CA TRP A 74 -4.00 -3.32 26.62
C TRP A 74 -2.94 -4.06 27.43
N TYR A 75 -2.09 -4.84 26.76
CA TYR A 75 -0.95 -5.51 27.39
C TYR A 75 0.08 -4.54 27.98
N GLY A 76 0.44 -3.47 27.25
CA GLY A 76 1.35 -2.42 27.74
C GLY A 76 0.81 -1.70 28.98
N ARG A 77 -0.50 -1.38 29.01
CA ARG A 77 -1.16 -0.78 30.18
C ARG A 77 -1.15 -1.69 31.40
N MET A 78 -1.37 -3.00 31.23
CA MET A 78 -1.24 -3.96 32.33
C MET A 78 0.18 -4.04 32.91
N ARG A 79 1.19 -3.63 32.16
CA ARG A 79 2.59 -3.55 32.62
C ARG A 79 3.02 -2.17 33.12
N GLY A 80 2.09 -1.21 33.21
CA GLY A 80 2.37 0.15 33.71
C GLY A 80 2.97 1.11 32.67
N GLU A 81 3.00 0.75 31.39
CA GLU A 81 3.52 1.61 30.32
C GLU A 81 2.44 2.62 29.88
N ARG A 82 2.58 3.89 30.29
CA ARG A 82 1.71 5.00 29.85
C ARG A 82 2.26 5.60 28.55
N SER A 83 1.86 5.05 27.39
CA SER A 83 2.05 5.70 26.09
C SER A 83 0.70 5.98 25.45
N GLU A 84 0.38 7.26 25.24
CA GLU A 84 -0.90 7.74 24.70
C GLU A 84 -0.94 7.74 23.16
N THR A 85 0.21 7.82 22.51
CA THR A 85 0.32 7.80 21.04
C THR A 85 0.42 6.38 20.49
N SER A 86 -0.22 6.09 19.36
CA SER A 86 -0.04 4.85 18.58
C SER A 86 1.39 4.85 18.05
N PRO A 87 2.36 4.18 18.69
CA PRO A 87 3.73 4.30 18.25
C PRO A 87 3.88 3.48 16.97
N ASP A 88 4.73 3.97 16.07
CA ASP A 88 5.03 3.28 14.83
C ASP A 88 5.54 1.87 15.15
N LEU A 89 4.89 0.83 14.60
CA LEU A 89 5.21 -0.57 14.93
C LEU A 89 6.69 -0.93 14.68
N ALA A 90 7.32 -0.23 13.72
CA ALA A 90 8.76 -0.32 13.45
C ALA A 90 9.62 0.35 14.55
N ALA A 91 9.19 1.50 15.07
CA ALA A 91 9.90 2.23 16.12
C ALA A 91 9.80 1.53 17.50
N ILE A 92 8.74 0.76 17.74
CA ILE A 92 8.58 -0.07 18.94
C ILE A 92 9.54 -1.26 18.91
N ALA A 93 9.62 -1.97 17.78
CA ALA A 93 10.49 -3.14 17.64
C ALA A 93 11.98 -2.77 17.90
N ASP A 94 12.41 -1.58 17.47
CA ASP A 94 13.77 -1.08 17.69
C ASP A 94 14.05 -0.66 19.14
N ARG A 95 13.08 -0.05 19.83
CA ARG A 95 13.24 0.35 21.25
C ARG A 95 13.13 -0.83 22.21
N GLU A 96 12.21 -1.77 21.96
CA GLU A 96 11.89 -2.87 22.88
C GLU A 96 12.84 -4.07 22.78
N GLY A 97 13.60 -4.22 21.70
CA GLY A 97 14.64 -5.25 21.57
C GLY A 97 15.78 -5.14 22.58
N ARG A 98 15.89 -4.00 23.28
CA ARG A 98 16.94 -3.70 24.26
C ARG A 98 16.64 -4.17 25.69
N SER A 99 15.38 -4.46 26.02
CA SER A 99 14.95 -4.88 27.37
C SER A 99 14.31 -6.28 27.37
N TRP A 100 14.56 -7.09 28.39
CA TRP A 100 13.98 -8.44 28.51
C TRP A 100 12.44 -8.41 28.58
N LYS A 101 11.86 -7.39 29.20
CA LYS A 101 10.40 -7.17 29.23
C LYS A 101 9.85 -6.86 27.84
N GLY A 102 10.57 -6.06 27.05
CA GLY A 102 10.23 -5.76 25.65
C GLY A 102 10.29 -7.01 24.77
N ARG A 103 11.33 -7.84 24.93
CA ARG A 103 11.46 -9.14 24.25
C ARG A 103 10.32 -10.10 24.60
N LEU A 104 9.92 -10.17 25.87
CA LEU A 104 8.77 -10.97 26.30
C LEU A 104 7.45 -10.45 25.72
N ALA A 105 7.24 -9.14 25.69
CA ALA A 105 6.06 -8.51 25.06
C ALA A 105 5.94 -8.90 23.60
N LEU A 106 7.07 -8.80 22.89
CA LEU A 106 7.20 -9.13 21.50
C LEU A 106 6.92 -10.63 21.29
N ALA A 107 7.46 -11.50 22.14
CA ALA A 107 7.20 -12.94 22.08
C ALA A 107 5.71 -13.28 22.28
N VAL A 108 5.05 -12.71 23.31
CA VAL A 108 3.61 -12.91 23.58
C VAL A 108 2.77 -12.41 22.40
N ARG A 109 3.01 -11.19 21.93
CA ARG A 109 2.33 -10.63 20.75
C ARG A 109 2.45 -11.56 19.54
N SER A 110 3.66 -12.03 19.28
CA SER A 110 3.98 -12.86 18.10
C SER A 110 3.38 -14.26 18.19
N ALA A 111 3.20 -14.77 19.40
CA ALA A 111 2.58 -16.06 19.65
C ALA A 111 1.05 -16.01 19.54
N PHE A 112 0.41 -14.98 20.12
CA PHE A 112 -1.03 -15.00 20.40
C PHE A 112 -1.89 -14.06 19.56
N PHE A 113 -1.33 -13.01 18.95
CA PHE A 113 -2.15 -12.09 18.14
C PHE A 113 -2.26 -12.63 16.71
N ILE A 114 -3.14 -13.62 16.55
CA ILE A 114 -3.48 -14.25 15.27
C ILE A 114 -4.86 -13.70 14.84
N PRO A 115 -5.01 -13.23 13.60
CA PRO A 115 -4.01 -13.25 12.53
C PRO A 115 -3.00 -12.10 12.60
N ASP A 116 -3.34 -11.00 13.26
CA ASP A 116 -2.45 -9.84 13.36
C ASP A 116 -2.77 -9.00 14.60
N ALA A 117 -2.06 -7.88 14.76
CA ALA A 117 -2.23 -6.96 15.89
C ALA A 117 -3.64 -6.38 16.03
N ARG A 118 -4.49 -6.51 15.00
CA ARG A 118 -5.86 -6.03 14.99
C ARG A 118 -6.87 -7.11 15.39
N ALA A 119 -6.42 -8.26 15.91
CA ALA A 119 -7.29 -9.37 16.30
C ALA A 119 -8.38 -8.97 17.32
N GLY A 120 -8.13 -7.96 18.15
CA GLY A 120 -9.14 -7.41 19.07
C GLY A 120 -10.39 -6.83 18.38
N TRP A 121 -10.32 -6.53 17.07
CA TRP A 121 -11.46 -6.06 16.27
C TRP A 121 -12.42 -7.17 15.85
N ILE A 122 -11.95 -8.42 15.75
CA ILE A 122 -12.71 -9.56 15.22
C ILE A 122 -14.10 -9.70 15.85
N PRO A 123 -14.27 -9.75 17.19
CA PRO A 123 -15.61 -9.96 17.77
C PRO A 123 -16.57 -8.80 17.47
N PHE A 124 -16.08 -7.56 17.46
CA PHE A 124 -16.89 -6.39 17.17
C PHE A 124 -17.27 -6.32 15.69
N ALA A 125 -16.33 -6.63 14.80
CA ALA A 125 -16.57 -6.70 13.37
C ALA A 125 -17.58 -7.82 13.05
N PHE A 126 -17.38 -9.04 13.54
CA PHE A 126 -18.28 -10.16 13.32
C PHE A 126 -19.72 -9.86 13.78
N ARG A 127 -19.89 -9.37 15.02
CA ARG A 127 -21.22 -9.04 15.56
C ARG A 127 -21.92 -7.96 14.74
N ARG A 128 -21.19 -6.91 14.32
CA ARG A 128 -21.80 -5.82 13.56
C ARG A 128 -22.04 -6.19 12.09
N ALA A 129 -21.18 -7.02 11.50
CA ALA A 129 -21.36 -7.56 10.16
C ALA A 129 -22.69 -8.31 10.05
N GLY A 130 -23.00 -9.20 11.01
CA GLY A 130 -24.26 -9.93 11.03
C GLY A 130 -25.50 -9.03 11.07
N LYS A 131 -25.48 -8.01 11.93
CA LYS A 131 -26.56 -7.01 11.98
C LYS A 131 -26.71 -6.26 10.65
N LEU A 132 -25.60 -5.83 10.05
CA LEU A 132 -25.63 -5.12 8.77
C LEU A 132 -26.13 -6.02 7.63
N ILE A 133 -25.75 -7.30 7.62
CA ILE A 133 -26.22 -8.26 6.62
C ILE A 133 -27.74 -8.32 6.61
N GLN A 134 -28.35 -8.41 7.79
CA GLN A 134 -29.81 -8.48 7.95
C GLN A 134 -30.49 -7.13 7.73
N GLU A 135 -30.03 -6.06 8.39
CA GLU A 135 -30.61 -4.70 8.31
C GLU A 135 -30.61 -4.15 6.87
N GLU A 136 -29.54 -4.41 6.12
CA GLU A 136 -29.36 -3.81 4.80
C GLU A 136 -29.82 -4.74 3.67
N GLY A 137 -30.02 -6.04 3.92
CA GLY A 137 -30.25 -7.02 2.86
C GLY A 137 -29.01 -7.25 2.00
N VAL A 138 -27.84 -7.37 2.63
CA VAL A 138 -26.55 -7.59 1.95
C VAL A 138 -26.58 -8.93 1.22
N ARG A 139 -26.04 -8.97 0.01
CA ARG A 139 -25.99 -10.17 -0.84
C ARG A 139 -24.62 -10.81 -0.94
N LEU A 140 -23.55 -10.06 -0.63
CA LEU A 140 -22.16 -10.50 -0.76
C LEU A 140 -21.29 -9.77 0.26
N VAL A 141 -20.26 -10.43 0.79
CA VAL A 141 -19.25 -9.81 1.66
C VAL A 141 -17.94 -9.66 0.89
N PHE A 142 -17.34 -8.48 0.94
CA PHE A 142 -16.01 -8.21 0.40
C PHE A 142 -15.09 -7.76 1.53
N VAL A 143 -13.87 -8.28 1.56
CA VAL A 143 -12.86 -7.94 2.56
C VAL A 143 -11.51 -7.80 1.91
N SER A 144 -10.69 -6.86 2.39
CA SER A 144 -9.35 -6.64 1.84
C SER A 144 -8.29 -6.60 2.93
N GLY A 145 -7.38 -7.57 2.88
CA GLY A 145 -6.21 -7.66 3.74
C GLY A 145 -4.97 -7.05 3.09
N PRO A 146 -3.95 -6.68 3.89
CA PRO A 146 -3.91 -6.66 5.36
C PRO A 146 -4.60 -5.42 5.99
N PRO A 147 -5.08 -5.48 7.25
CA PRO A 147 -4.97 -6.60 8.18
C PRO A 147 -5.95 -7.73 7.87
N PHE A 148 -5.55 -8.97 8.15
CA PHE A 148 -6.33 -10.18 7.92
C PHE A 148 -7.29 -10.50 9.07
N SER A 149 -7.25 -9.75 10.17
CA SER A 149 -8.28 -9.78 11.22
C SER A 149 -9.68 -9.51 10.65
N GLY A 150 -9.77 -8.61 9.66
CA GLY A 150 -11.00 -8.38 8.92
C GLY A 150 -11.42 -9.60 8.11
N THR A 151 -10.47 -10.29 7.46
CA THR A 151 -10.71 -11.49 6.65
C THR A 151 -11.31 -12.62 7.48
N LEU A 152 -10.80 -12.84 8.69
CA LEU A 152 -11.40 -13.82 9.62
C LEU A 152 -12.83 -13.43 10.00
N ALA A 153 -13.07 -12.17 10.39
CA ALA A 153 -14.42 -11.70 10.73
C ALA A 153 -15.40 -11.84 9.54
N ALA A 154 -14.94 -11.55 8.32
CA ALA A 154 -15.70 -11.67 7.09
C ALA A 154 -16.06 -13.12 6.78
N GLY A 155 -15.10 -14.04 6.83
CA GLY A 155 -15.33 -15.46 6.59
C GLY A 155 -16.30 -16.07 7.61
N LEU A 156 -16.17 -15.70 8.89
CA LEU A 156 -17.11 -16.13 9.95
C LEU A 156 -18.52 -15.59 9.72
N ALA A 157 -18.66 -14.31 9.37
CA ALA A 157 -19.96 -13.71 9.10
C ALA A 157 -20.60 -14.33 7.84
N ALA A 158 -19.85 -14.45 6.74
CA ALA A 158 -20.34 -15.05 5.50
C ALA A 158 -20.85 -16.48 5.74
N ALA A 159 -20.08 -17.30 6.45
CA ALA A 159 -20.49 -18.67 6.80
C ALA A 159 -21.76 -18.70 7.67
N ARG A 160 -21.84 -17.83 8.70
CA ARG A 160 -22.99 -17.80 9.63
C ARG A 160 -24.31 -17.38 8.97
N TYR A 161 -24.24 -16.58 7.92
CA TYR A 161 -25.41 -16.03 7.22
C TYR A 161 -25.59 -16.60 5.80
N GLY A 162 -24.81 -17.62 5.42
CA GLY A 162 -24.94 -18.30 4.12
C GLY A 162 -24.69 -17.39 2.92
N LEU A 163 -23.82 -16.38 3.06
CA LEU A 163 -23.49 -15.44 1.99
C LEU A 163 -22.20 -15.83 1.26
N PRO A 164 -22.10 -15.58 -0.05
CA PRO A 164 -20.83 -15.65 -0.74
C PRO A 164 -19.93 -14.50 -0.31
N TRP A 165 -18.63 -14.71 -0.39
CA TRP A 165 -17.66 -13.68 -0.03
C TRP A 165 -16.38 -13.71 -0.87
N VAL A 166 -15.76 -12.53 -0.99
CA VAL A 166 -14.54 -12.31 -1.75
C VAL A 166 -13.45 -11.79 -0.83
N SER A 167 -12.27 -12.42 -0.88
CA SER A 167 -11.08 -11.97 -0.14
C SER A 167 -10.08 -11.33 -1.10
N ASP A 168 -9.80 -10.05 -0.89
CA ASP A 168 -8.83 -9.26 -1.64
C ASP A 168 -7.46 -9.24 -0.93
N TYR A 169 -6.46 -9.74 -1.65
CA TYR A 169 -5.05 -9.82 -1.25
C TYR A 169 -4.28 -8.67 -1.88
N ARG A 170 -4.09 -7.60 -1.11
CA ARG A 170 -3.19 -6.49 -1.50
C ARG A 170 -1.73 -6.81 -1.25
N ASP A 171 -1.49 -7.69 -0.30
CA ASP A 171 -0.21 -8.32 -0.01
C ASP A 171 -0.49 -9.80 0.29
N PRO A 172 0.49 -10.70 0.13
CA PRO A 172 0.38 -12.05 0.70
C PRO A 172 0.12 -11.96 2.20
N TRP A 173 -0.45 -13.01 2.80
CA TRP A 173 -0.64 -13.03 4.24
C TRP A 173 0.61 -13.55 4.95
N THR A 174 0.82 -14.86 4.96
CA THR A 174 1.98 -15.46 5.66
C THR A 174 3.27 -15.47 4.83
N GLN A 175 3.21 -15.02 3.58
CA GLN A 175 4.36 -14.85 2.67
C GLN A 175 4.77 -13.37 2.49
N ALA A 176 4.17 -12.43 3.23
CA ALA A 176 4.49 -11.00 3.10
C ALA A 176 5.95 -10.70 3.49
N TYR A 177 6.59 -9.73 2.82
CA TYR A 177 7.94 -9.29 3.17
C TYR A 177 8.04 -8.64 4.57
N PHE A 178 6.91 -8.15 5.10
CA PHE A 178 6.78 -7.60 6.45
C PHE A 178 6.20 -8.61 7.44
N TYR A 179 6.06 -9.88 7.06
CA TYR A 179 5.56 -10.93 7.94
C TYR A 179 6.43 -11.04 9.19
N PHE A 180 5.78 -10.95 10.36
CA PHE A 180 6.48 -10.99 11.63
C PHE A 180 6.88 -12.45 11.95
N LYS A 181 8.15 -12.71 12.31
CA LYS A 181 8.59 -14.07 12.66
C LYS A 181 7.85 -14.55 13.91
N ARG A 182 7.14 -15.68 13.79
CA ARG A 182 6.37 -16.31 14.89
C ARG A 182 6.97 -17.67 15.29
N PRO A 183 6.70 -18.16 16.51
CA PRO A 183 6.95 -19.55 16.87
C PRO A 183 6.29 -20.52 15.88
N SER A 184 6.93 -21.66 15.61
CA SER A 184 6.50 -22.59 14.56
C SER A 184 5.06 -23.06 14.70
N TRP A 185 4.58 -23.31 15.93
CA TRP A 185 3.20 -23.69 16.18
C TRP A 185 2.22 -22.56 15.81
N SER A 186 2.51 -21.32 16.21
CA SER A 186 1.67 -20.14 15.95
C SER A 186 1.60 -19.85 14.45
N ARG A 187 2.74 -19.95 13.76
CA ARG A 187 2.82 -19.89 12.30
C ARG A 187 1.97 -20.97 11.64
N ARG A 188 2.07 -22.23 12.10
CA ARG A 188 1.31 -23.36 11.51
C ARG A 188 -0.20 -23.17 11.69
N TRP A 189 -0.62 -22.62 12.82
CA TRP A 189 -2.02 -22.24 13.07
C TRP A 189 -2.49 -21.14 12.13
N GLU A 190 -1.69 -20.07 11.97
CA GLU A 190 -2.01 -18.98 11.05
C GLU A 190 -2.06 -19.44 9.59
N GLU A 191 -1.12 -20.29 9.16
CA GLU A 191 -1.12 -20.88 7.81
C GLU A 191 -2.32 -21.81 7.58
N THR A 192 -2.74 -22.54 8.62
CA THR A 192 -3.97 -23.36 8.58
C THR A 192 -5.21 -22.48 8.45
N LEU A 193 -5.25 -21.36 9.19
CA LEU A 193 -6.33 -20.39 9.12
C LEU A 193 -6.43 -19.75 7.72
N GLU A 194 -5.29 -19.32 7.18
CA GLU A 194 -5.19 -18.77 5.81
C GLU A 194 -5.73 -19.79 4.80
N SER A 195 -5.24 -21.03 4.84
CA SER A 195 -5.70 -22.13 3.97
C SER A 195 -7.21 -22.36 4.06
N GLN A 196 -7.77 -22.44 5.28
CA GLN A 196 -9.21 -22.64 5.47
C GLN A 196 -10.05 -21.48 4.95
N LEU A 197 -9.60 -20.23 5.15
CA LEU A 197 -10.31 -19.05 4.68
C LEU A 197 -10.29 -18.96 3.16
N ILE A 198 -9.14 -19.16 2.53
CA ILE A 198 -9.04 -19.18 1.06
C ILE A 198 -9.95 -20.26 0.48
N ARG A 199 -9.97 -21.47 1.07
CA ARG A 199 -10.80 -22.58 0.59
C ARG A 199 -12.30 -22.27 0.65
N ARG A 200 -12.73 -21.49 1.64
CA ARG A 200 -14.14 -21.11 1.87
C ARG A 200 -14.55 -19.83 1.12
N ALA A 201 -13.62 -19.02 0.62
CA ALA A 201 -13.93 -17.80 -0.13
C ALA A 201 -14.53 -18.13 -1.50
N SER A 202 -15.65 -17.51 -1.89
CA SER A 202 -16.25 -17.74 -3.21
C SER A 202 -15.30 -17.36 -4.35
N ALA A 203 -14.51 -16.29 -4.14
CA ALA A 203 -13.38 -15.94 -5.00
C ALA A 203 -12.30 -15.19 -4.21
N LEU A 204 -11.10 -15.14 -4.78
CA LEU A 204 -10.01 -14.29 -4.36
C LEU A 204 -9.75 -13.21 -5.42
N THR A 205 -9.42 -12.01 -4.96
CA THR A 205 -8.77 -11.01 -5.81
C THR A 205 -7.35 -10.78 -5.31
N ALA A 206 -6.40 -10.61 -6.22
CA ALA A 206 -5.02 -10.31 -5.86
C ALA A 206 -4.48 -9.17 -6.73
N ILE A 207 -3.52 -8.42 -6.21
CA ILE A 207 -2.93 -7.32 -6.97
C ILE A 207 -2.02 -7.80 -8.11
N ASN A 208 -1.46 -9.01 -8.06
CA ASN A 208 -0.59 -9.55 -9.10
C ASN A 208 -0.62 -11.08 -9.14
N GLU A 209 -0.15 -11.65 -10.26
CA GLU A 209 -0.13 -13.10 -10.49
C GLU A 209 0.77 -13.81 -9.49
N LYS A 210 1.89 -13.20 -9.09
CA LYS A 210 2.86 -13.81 -8.17
C LYS A 210 2.24 -14.12 -6.79
N ILE A 211 1.30 -13.31 -6.29
CA ILE A 211 0.53 -13.64 -5.07
C ILE A 211 -0.29 -14.92 -5.29
N ILE A 212 -1.01 -15.05 -6.41
CA ILE A 212 -1.84 -16.23 -6.70
C ILE A 212 -0.96 -17.47 -6.84
N THR A 213 0.15 -17.38 -7.59
CA THR A 213 1.12 -18.45 -7.75
C THR A 213 1.69 -18.87 -6.40
N GLY A 214 2.11 -17.92 -5.55
CA GLY A 214 2.62 -18.21 -4.21
C GLY A 214 1.61 -18.92 -3.31
N LEU A 215 0.32 -18.56 -3.40
CA LEU A 215 -0.76 -19.27 -2.70
C LEU A 215 -0.95 -20.70 -3.23
N ARG A 216 -0.91 -20.89 -4.55
CA ARG A 216 -1.02 -22.23 -5.18
C ARG A 216 0.15 -23.13 -4.83
N GLU A 217 1.38 -22.62 -4.89
CA GLU A 217 2.58 -23.36 -4.50
C GLU A 217 2.53 -23.77 -3.04
N LYS A 218 2.02 -22.88 -2.17
CA LYS A 218 1.95 -23.12 -0.73
C LYS A 218 0.83 -24.08 -0.32
N TYR A 219 -0.36 -23.94 -0.92
CA TYR A 219 -1.57 -24.60 -0.44
C TYR A 219 -2.19 -25.57 -1.45
N GLY A 220 -1.77 -25.55 -2.72
CA GLY A 220 -2.36 -26.30 -3.82
C GLY A 220 -3.60 -25.65 -4.46
N PHE A 221 -3.98 -24.44 -4.05
CA PHE A 221 -5.17 -23.71 -4.51
C PHE A 221 -4.98 -22.20 -4.25
N PRO A 222 -5.80 -21.28 -4.83
CA PRO A 222 -7.06 -21.45 -5.56
C PRO A 222 -6.92 -21.93 -7.01
N GLU A 223 -7.95 -22.59 -7.53
CA GLU A 223 -8.09 -22.91 -8.96
C GLU A 223 -8.15 -21.63 -9.83
N PRO A 224 -7.74 -21.67 -11.13
CA PRO A 224 -7.76 -20.51 -12.03
C PRO A 224 -9.09 -19.74 -12.07
N GLY A 225 -10.23 -20.41 -12.01
CA GLY A 225 -11.55 -19.77 -12.04
C GLY A 225 -12.01 -19.13 -10.73
N ARG A 226 -11.23 -19.24 -9.65
CA ARG A 226 -11.55 -18.66 -8.32
C ARG A 226 -10.61 -17.53 -7.92
N ALA A 227 -9.61 -17.20 -8.75
CA ALA A 227 -8.57 -16.25 -8.43
C ALA A 227 -8.45 -15.22 -9.55
N HIS A 228 -8.62 -13.94 -9.20
CA HIS A 228 -8.75 -12.87 -10.18
C HIS A 228 -7.72 -11.76 -9.91
N ILE A 229 -7.03 -11.32 -10.95
CA ILE A 229 -6.09 -10.21 -10.85
C ILE A 229 -6.81 -8.88 -11.00
N ILE A 230 -6.71 -8.07 -9.96
CA ILE A 230 -7.13 -6.67 -9.98
C ILE A 230 -5.97 -5.86 -9.41
N HIS A 231 -5.14 -5.31 -10.29
CA HIS A 231 -3.98 -4.51 -9.91
C HIS A 231 -4.34 -3.33 -9.01
N ASN A 232 -3.36 -2.85 -8.25
CA ASN A 232 -3.40 -1.47 -7.77
C ASN A 232 -3.40 -0.51 -8.98
N GLY A 233 -3.77 0.74 -8.73
CA GLY A 233 -4.01 1.68 -9.82
C GLY A 233 -4.04 3.12 -9.38
N TYR A 234 -4.23 4.01 -10.35
CA TYR A 234 -4.44 5.44 -10.15
C TYR A 234 -5.92 5.79 -10.32
N ASP A 235 -6.38 6.85 -9.66
CA ASP A 235 -7.70 7.41 -9.93
C ASP A 235 -7.57 8.53 -10.96
N PRO A 236 -8.19 8.44 -12.16
CA PRO A 236 -8.15 9.49 -13.16
C PRO A 236 -8.64 10.85 -12.64
N GLU A 237 -9.63 10.88 -11.74
CA GLU A 237 -10.17 12.11 -11.15
C GLU A 237 -9.13 12.82 -10.24
N ASP A 238 -8.10 12.12 -9.75
CA ASP A 238 -7.01 12.74 -8.99
C ASP A 238 -6.10 13.60 -9.89
N PHE A 239 -6.13 13.37 -11.21
CA PHE A 239 -5.33 14.09 -12.21
C PHE A 239 -6.15 15.12 -13.01
N GLU A 240 -7.48 15.13 -12.84
CA GLU A 240 -8.35 16.16 -13.43
C GLU A 240 -8.08 17.51 -12.74
N ASN A 241 -7.83 18.55 -13.55
CA ASN A 241 -7.45 19.88 -13.09
C ASN A 241 -6.27 19.89 -12.10
N LEU A 242 -5.35 18.92 -12.24
CA LEU A 242 -4.13 18.88 -11.45
C LEU A 242 -3.15 19.92 -11.97
N HIS A 243 -2.66 20.80 -11.09
CA HIS A 243 -1.68 21.81 -11.43
C HIS A 243 -0.26 21.29 -11.08
N PRO A 244 0.60 21.03 -12.07
CA PRO A 244 1.96 20.57 -11.80
C PRO A 244 2.80 21.67 -11.16
N VAL A 245 3.52 21.35 -10.10
CA VAL A 245 4.47 22.27 -9.44
C VAL A 245 5.78 22.27 -10.23
N LYS A 246 5.86 23.12 -11.25
CA LYS A 246 7.04 23.22 -12.13
C LYS A 246 8.17 23.97 -11.44
N GLU A 247 9.37 23.39 -11.50
CA GLU A 247 10.60 23.94 -10.93
C GLU A 247 11.57 24.33 -12.05
N LYS A 248 12.32 25.42 -11.85
CA LYS A 248 13.42 25.82 -12.76
C LYS A 248 14.68 24.98 -12.57
N ARG A 249 14.73 24.17 -11.53
CA ARG A 249 15.83 23.27 -11.17
C ARG A 249 15.51 21.85 -11.61
N PHE A 250 16.53 21.03 -11.86
CA PHE A 250 16.37 19.60 -12.06
C PHE A 250 15.86 18.99 -10.75
N THR A 251 14.66 18.41 -10.76
CA THR A 251 13.98 18.00 -9.54
C THR A 251 13.72 16.51 -9.55
N ILE A 252 14.24 15.82 -8.54
CA ILE A 252 13.98 14.41 -8.25
C ILE A 252 12.95 14.36 -7.12
N VAL A 253 11.83 13.67 -7.30
CA VAL A 253 10.76 13.59 -6.28
C VAL A 253 10.54 12.16 -5.81
N TYR A 254 10.51 11.96 -4.50
CA TYR A 254 10.07 10.74 -3.84
C TYR A 254 8.83 11.05 -2.98
N THR A 255 7.77 10.27 -3.15
CA THR A 255 6.55 10.38 -2.35
C THR A 255 6.33 9.17 -1.43
N GLY A 256 5.71 9.39 -0.28
CA GLY A 256 5.34 8.36 0.69
C GLY A 256 6.39 8.12 1.78
N THR A 257 6.29 6.97 2.45
CA THR A 257 7.15 6.65 3.59
C THR A 257 8.57 6.30 3.15
N LEU A 258 9.57 6.86 3.83
CA LEU A 258 11.00 6.55 3.66
C LEU A 258 11.57 6.04 4.99
N ASN A 259 12.25 4.90 4.98
CA ASN A 259 12.89 4.30 6.16
C ASN A 259 14.08 3.42 5.73
N THR A 260 14.72 2.73 6.67
CA THR A 260 15.94 1.92 6.41
C THR A 260 15.73 0.90 5.30
N ARG A 261 14.51 0.35 5.13
CA ARG A 261 14.24 -0.62 4.07
C ARG A 261 14.13 0.04 2.70
N MET A 262 13.66 1.29 2.65
CA MET A 262 13.55 2.13 1.45
C MET A 262 14.68 3.16 1.43
N ASN A 263 15.92 2.70 1.56
CA ASN A 263 17.09 3.55 1.77
C ASN A 263 17.47 4.32 0.49
N PRO A 264 17.54 5.67 0.50
CA PRO A 264 17.95 6.47 -0.65
C PRO A 264 19.47 6.54 -0.86
N GLY A 265 20.27 5.84 -0.06
CA GLY A 265 21.73 5.98 0.00
C GLY A 265 22.43 5.80 -1.35
N MET A 266 21.96 4.88 -2.20
CA MET A 266 22.50 4.69 -3.55
C MET A 266 22.29 5.94 -4.43
N LEU A 267 21.12 6.59 -4.34
CA LEU A 267 20.87 7.85 -5.02
C LEU A 267 21.78 8.96 -4.48
N LEU A 268 21.85 9.10 -3.15
CA LEU A 268 22.62 10.15 -2.50
C LEU A 268 24.11 10.04 -2.84
N GLU A 269 24.66 8.83 -2.82
CA GLU A 269 26.06 8.58 -3.20
C GLU A 269 26.31 8.91 -4.68
N ALA A 270 25.40 8.53 -5.58
CA ALA A 270 25.52 8.90 -6.99
C ALA A 270 25.48 10.42 -7.22
N VAL A 271 24.62 11.14 -6.49
CA VAL A 271 24.56 12.61 -6.52
C VAL A 271 25.85 13.22 -5.99
N ARG A 272 26.44 12.65 -4.93
CA ARG A 272 27.72 13.12 -4.36
C ARG A 272 28.86 13.01 -5.38
N ARG A 273 28.98 11.87 -6.08
CA ARG A 273 29.97 11.67 -7.15
C ARG A 273 29.75 12.63 -8.30
N LEU A 274 28.51 12.77 -8.77
CA LEU A 274 28.19 13.65 -9.89
C LEU A 274 28.44 15.13 -9.59
N ALA A 275 28.25 15.58 -8.35
CA ALA A 275 28.56 16.96 -7.98
C ALA A 275 30.07 17.25 -8.04
N GLY A 276 30.93 16.23 -7.91
CA GLY A 276 32.37 16.37 -8.13
C GLY A 276 32.73 16.52 -9.62
N GLU A 277 31.96 15.88 -10.52
CA GLU A 277 32.14 15.96 -11.97
C GLU A 277 31.44 17.18 -12.60
N MET A 278 30.34 17.64 -12.00
CA MET A 278 29.44 18.67 -12.51
C MET A 278 29.13 19.67 -11.40
N PRO A 279 30.00 20.68 -11.17
CA PRO A 279 29.87 21.58 -10.03
C PRO A 279 28.54 22.34 -9.95
N ASP A 280 27.94 22.67 -11.10
CA ASP A 280 26.65 23.36 -11.17
C ASP A 280 25.46 22.53 -10.66
N LEU A 281 25.64 21.21 -10.49
CA LEU A 281 24.61 20.29 -10.00
C LEU A 281 24.12 20.70 -8.60
N LYS A 282 24.99 21.18 -7.71
CA LYS A 282 24.60 21.58 -6.33
C LYS A 282 23.54 22.68 -6.32
N ASP A 283 23.68 23.65 -7.22
CA ASP A 283 22.78 24.81 -7.27
C ASP A 283 21.51 24.53 -8.09
N ARG A 284 21.61 23.61 -9.06
CA ARG A 284 20.58 23.34 -10.05
C ARG A 284 19.82 22.03 -9.84
N CYS A 285 20.21 21.17 -8.92
CA CYS A 285 19.51 19.92 -8.59
C CYS A 285 18.79 20.03 -7.24
N ARG A 286 17.55 19.55 -7.16
CA ARG A 286 16.78 19.42 -5.92
C ARG A 286 16.21 18.03 -5.78
N ILE A 287 16.26 17.47 -4.58
CA ILE A 287 15.69 16.17 -4.25
C ILE A 287 14.62 16.40 -3.18
N LYS A 288 13.36 16.14 -3.53
CA LYS A 288 12.22 16.34 -2.62
C LYS A 288 11.76 14.99 -2.07
N PHE A 289 11.77 14.85 -0.76
CA PHE A 289 11.15 13.73 -0.07
C PHE A 289 9.84 14.21 0.57
N ILE A 290 8.70 13.75 0.04
CA ILE A 290 7.36 14.17 0.45
C ILE A 290 6.65 12.99 1.13
N GLY A 291 6.49 13.07 2.44
CA GLY A 291 5.82 12.07 3.26
C GLY A 291 6.56 11.78 4.56
N ARG A 292 6.23 10.63 5.16
CA ARG A 292 6.80 10.21 6.45
C ARG A 292 8.26 9.80 6.28
N ILE A 293 9.14 10.41 7.05
CA ILE A 293 10.58 10.08 7.07
C ILE A 293 10.91 9.40 8.40
N GLY A 294 11.49 8.20 8.33
CA GLY A 294 11.99 7.47 9.48
C GLY A 294 13.19 8.17 10.11
N GLY A 295 13.26 8.20 11.44
CA GLY A 295 14.35 8.86 12.16
C GLY A 295 15.74 8.26 11.85
N ASP A 296 15.77 7.01 11.43
CA ASP A 296 16.93 6.23 10.99
C ASP A 296 17.54 6.71 9.66
N VAL A 297 16.75 7.24 8.74
CA VAL A 297 17.23 7.82 7.47
C VAL A 297 17.46 9.33 7.57
N MET A 298 16.99 9.98 8.63
CA MET A 298 17.15 11.43 8.78
C MET A 298 18.63 11.90 8.76
N PRO A 299 19.58 11.23 9.45
CA PRO A 299 20.98 11.68 9.47
C PRO A 299 21.61 11.75 8.08
N MET A 300 21.31 10.79 7.18
CA MET A 300 21.84 10.81 5.81
C MET A 300 21.22 11.91 4.94
N LEU A 301 19.96 12.28 5.20
CA LEU A 301 19.29 13.37 4.49
C LEU A 301 19.74 14.75 4.97
N GLN A 302 20.24 14.84 6.19
CA GLN A 302 20.74 16.07 6.81
C GLN A 302 22.26 16.23 6.71
N ASP A 303 22.95 15.34 5.99
CA ASP A 303 24.39 15.46 5.72
C ASP A 303 24.68 16.88 5.14
N PRO A 304 25.63 17.64 5.74
CA PRO A 304 25.96 18.99 5.31
C PRO A 304 26.25 19.13 3.81
N PHE A 305 26.71 18.06 3.15
CA PHE A 305 26.94 18.03 1.71
C PHE A 305 25.67 18.35 0.91
N PHE A 306 24.50 17.88 1.37
CA PHE A 306 23.21 18.06 0.68
C PHE A 306 22.45 19.31 1.13
N LYS A 307 23.07 20.19 1.94
CA LYS A 307 22.44 21.44 2.38
C LYS A 307 21.98 22.25 1.17
N GLY A 308 20.67 22.54 1.11
CA GLY A 308 20.05 23.26 0.01
C GLY A 308 19.75 22.42 -1.24
N MET A 309 20.20 21.16 -1.32
CA MET A 309 19.81 20.21 -2.37
C MET A 309 18.58 19.39 -1.97
N ILE A 310 18.47 18.99 -0.70
CA ILE A 310 17.37 18.16 -0.21
C ILE A 310 16.28 19.03 0.42
N GLU A 311 15.03 18.78 0.03
CA GLU A 311 13.81 19.36 0.61
C GLU A 311 12.96 18.26 1.24
N LEU A 312 12.58 18.43 2.50
CA LEU A 312 11.79 17.44 3.25
C LEU A 312 10.41 18.02 3.56
N HIS A 313 9.35 17.33 3.14
CA HIS A 313 7.96 17.69 3.43
C HIS A 313 7.29 16.56 4.22
N VAL A 314 7.11 16.74 5.53
CA VAL A 314 6.66 15.67 6.45
C VAL A 314 5.19 15.29 6.23
N HIS A 315 4.35 16.25 5.85
CA HIS A 315 2.94 16.06 5.55
C HIS A 315 2.50 17.00 4.43
N MET A 316 1.70 16.49 3.50
CA MET A 316 1.19 17.22 2.34
C MET A 316 -0.10 16.53 1.88
N ALA A 317 -1.10 17.30 1.44
CA ALA A 317 -2.33 16.71 0.92
C ALA A 317 -2.03 15.88 -0.34
N HIS A 318 -2.81 14.81 -0.57
CA HIS A 318 -2.54 13.88 -1.66
C HIS A 318 -2.49 14.55 -3.04
N ARG A 319 -3.42 15.48 -3.33
CA ARG A 319 -3.44 16.23 -4.60
C ARG A 319 -2.22 17.15 -4.77
N GLU A 320 -1.74 17.81 -3.71
CA GLU A 320 -0.54 18.63 -3.77
C GLU A 320 0.71 17.76 -4.03
N CYS A 321 0.77 16.60 -3.38
CA CYS A 321 1.82 15.61 -3.59
C CYS A 321 1.86 15.12 -5.06
N LEU A 322 0.70 14.89 -5.68
CA LEU A 322 0.60 14.58 -7.10
C LEU A 322 1.06 15.75 -7.99
N GLY A 323 0.76 17.00 -7.61
CA GLY A 323 1.25 18.19 -8.31
C GLY A 323 2.78 18.26 -8.33
N HIS A 324 3.45 17.95 -7.21
CA HIS A 324 4.91 17.83 -7.17
C HIS A 324 5.44 16.66 -8.01
N ALA A 325 4.78 15.51 -7.98
CA ALA A 325 5.18 14.36 -8.79
C ALA A 325 5.08 14.68 -10.30
N GLN A 326 3.96 15.26 -10.75
CA GLN A 326 3.76 15.67 -12.15
C GLN A 326 4.69 16.82 -12.58
N GLY A 327 5.07 17.67 -11.63
CA GLY A 327 6.01 18.76 -11.83
C GLY A 327 7.48 18.31 -11.90
N ALA A 328 7.81 17.11 -11.43
CA ALA A 328 9.18 16.61 -11.31
C ALA A 328 9.87 16.43 -12.67
N HIS A 329 11.20 16.39 -12.68
CA HIS A 329 11.97 15.97 -13.85
C HIS A 329 12.24 14.47 -13.83
N LEU A 330 12.43 13.90 -12.63
CA LEU A 330 12.65 12.48 -12.41
C LEU A 330 11.91 12.05 -11.14
N LEU A 331 11.25 10.90 -11.18
CA LEU A 331 10.56 10.32 -10.04
C LEU A 331 11.41 9.21 -9.44
N LEU A 332 11.60 9.21 -8.12
CA LEU A 332 12.32 8.16 -7.41
C LEU A 332 11.34 7.13 -6.86
N LEU A 333 11.53 5.88 -7.25
CA LEU A 333 10.87 4.72 -6.66
C LEU A 333 11.91 3.83 -5.99
N ILE A 334 11.72 3.51 -4.72
CA ILE A 334 12.58 2.58 -3.97
C ILE A 334 11.71 1.43 -3.51
N ILE A 335 12.08 0.22 -3.90
CA ILE A 335 11.43 -1.00 -3.42
C ILE A 335 12.18 -1.51 -2.18
N PRO A 336 11.49 -1.86 -1.08
CA PRO A 336 12.13 -2.35 0.14
C PRO A 336 13.12 -3.51 -0.09
N ARG A 337 14.25 -3.46 0.60
CA ARG A 337 15.22 -4.56 0.67
C ARG A 337 14.72 -5.65 1.62
N SER A 338 14.16 -6.73 1.08
CA SER A 338 13.70 -7.87 1.88
C SER A 338 13.32 -9.06 1.01
N SER A 339 13.39 -10.28 1.57
CA SER A 339 12.76 -11.45 0.97
C SER A 339 11.26 -11.21 0.71
N GLY A 340 10.76 -11.52 -0.48
CA GLY A 340 9.37 -11.26 -0.87
C GLY A 340 9.14 -9.88 -1.47
N ASN A 341 10.19 -9.09 -1.75
CA ASN A 341 10.05 -7.78 -2.37
C ASN A 341 9.56 -7.86 -3.83
N GLU A 342 9.76 -9.01 -4.48
CA GLU A 342 9.35 -9.29 -5.85
C GLU A 342 7.83 -9.20 -6.07
N LEU A 343 7.06 -9.31 -4.97
CA LEU A 343 5.60 -9.26 -4.92
C LEU A 343 5.06 -7.83 -4.72
N ILE A 344 5.92 -6.86 -4.42
CA ILE A 344 5.50 -5.50 -4.05
C ILE A 344 5.07 -4.72 -5.29
N MET A 345 3.83 -4.23 -5.28
CA MET A 345 3.39 -3.16 -6.19
C MET A 345 2.79 -2.00 -5.40
N THR A 346 3.61 -0.97 -5.19
CA THR A 346 3.23 0.21 -4.42
C THR A 346 2.17 1.05 -5.15
N GLY A 347 1.28 1.71 -4.40
CA GLY A 347 0.29 2.61 -4.99
C GLY A 347 0.93 3.76 -5.80
N LYS A 348 2.03 4.33 -5.29
CA LYS A 348 2.75 5.44 -5.94
C LYS A 348 3.30 5.09 -7.33
N LEU A 349 3.59 3.82 -7.61
CA LEU A 349 4.02 3.39 -8.95
C LEU A 349 2.97 3.77 -10.00
N PHE A 350 1.70 3.48 -9.73
CA PHE A 350 0.63 3.74 -10.70
C PHE A 350 0.33 5.23 -10.86
N GLU A 351 0.46 5.99 -9.78
CA GLU A 351 0.40 7.46 -9.84
C GLU A 351 1.55 8.03 -10.66
N TYR A 352 2.79 7.56 -10.44
CA TYR A 352 3.96 7.96 -11.21
C TYR A 352 3.81 7.63 -12.70
N LEU A 353 3.38 6.41 -13.04
CA LEU A 353 3.08 6.02 -14.41
C LEU A 353 2.08 6.97 -15.07
N ARG A 354 1.06 7.41 -14.31
CA ARG A 354 0.04 8.35 -14.80
C ARG A 354 0.54 9.78 -14.99
N THR A 355 1.58 10.20 -14.25
CA THR A 355 2.19 11.54 -14.45
C THR A 355 2.91 11.65 -15.80
N GLY A 356 3.43 10.53 -16.33
CA GLY A 356 4.25 10.49 -17.54
C GLY A 356 5.70 10.91 -17.33
N ASN A 357 6.11 11.25 -16.10
CA ASN A 357 7.49 11.59 -15.79
C ASN A 357 8.35 10.31 -15.68
N PRO A 358 9.62 10.35 -16.14
CA PRO A 358 10.55 9.22 -16.01
C PRO A 358 10.71 8.74 -14.57
N ILE A 359 10.73 7.43 -14.37
CA ILE A 359 10.89 6.80 -13.06
C ILE A 359 12.30 6.22 -12.94
N LEU A 360 13.08 6.64 -11.95
CA LEU A 360 14.27 5.94 -11.48
C LEU A 360 13.85 4.95 -10.38
N CYS A 361 13.83 3.67 -10.72
CA CYS A 361 13.48 2.59 -9.81
C CYS A 361 14.73 1.90 -9.28
N LEU A 362 14.89 1.91 -7.95
CA LEU A 362 15.93 1.19 -7.23
C LEU A 362 15.32 -0.11 -6.71
N SER A 363 15.56 -1.21 -7.42
CA SER A 363 14.99 -2.52 -7.14
C SER A 363 15.78 -3.62 -7.84
N ASP A 364 16.12 -4.70 -7.11
CA ASP A 364 16.84 -5.85 -7.67
C ASP A 364 16.01 -6.61 -8.72
N SER A 365 14.72 -6.79 -8.43
CA SER A 365 13.75 -7.48 -9.29
C SER A 365 12.33 -7.17 -8.83
N GLY A 366 11.30 -7.77 -9.46
CA GLY A 366 9.92 -7.72 -8.97
C GLY A 366 8.91 -7.06 -9.91
N ASP A 367 7.63 -7.18 -9.58
CA ASP A 367 6.55 -6.70 -10.43
C ASP A 367 6.61 -5.20 -10.73
N ALA A 368 7.02 -4.39 -9.75
CA ALA A 368 7.20 -2.96 -9.96
C ALA A 368 8.27 -2.67 -11.04
N ALA A 369 9.40 -3.37 -10.99
CA ALA A 369 10.45 -3.27 -12.00
C ALA A 369 9.97 -3.75 -13.37
N ASP A 370 9.23 -4.86 -13.41
CA ASP A 370 8.71 -5.44 -14.65
C ASP A 370 7.70 -4.50 -15.34
N VAL A 371 6.82 -3.85 -14.57
CA VAL A 371 5.88 -2.84 -15.08
C VAL A 371 6.62 -1.64 -15.65
N ILE A 372 7.67 -1.13 -14.97
CA ILE A 372 8.44 0.02 -15.46
C ILE A 372 9.16 -0.33 -16.77
N ARG A 373 9.80 -1.51 -16.85
CA ARG A 373 10.47 -1.97 -18.08
C ARG A 373 9.49 -2.15 -19.23
N ARG A 374 8.39 -2.87 -19.01
CA ARG A 374 7.39 -3.15 -20.06
C ARG A 374 6.67 -1.89 -20.56
N SER A 375 6.44 -0.93 -19.66
CA SER A 375 5.81 0.34 -20.03
C SER A 375 6.77 1.32 -20.70
N GLY A 376 8.09 1.10 -20.63
CA GLY A 376 9.08 2.08 -21.08
C GLY A 376 9.06 3.38 -20.27
N SER A 377 8.59 3.36 -19.02
CA SER A 377 8.35 4.58 -18.23
C SER A 377 9.55 5.02 -17.37
N GLY A 378 10.67 4.31 -17.42
CA GLY A 378 11.73 4.52 -16.45
C GLY A 378 12.98 3.68 -16.63
N PHE A 379 13.90 3.91 -15.71
CA PHE A 379 15.14 3.15 -15.53
C PHE A 379 14.97 2.25 -14.31
N VAL A 380 15.40 0.99 -14.42
CA VAL A 380 15.44 0.06 -13.30
C VAL A 380 16.88 -0.32 -13.03
N LEU A 381 17.34 -0.07 -11.81
CA LEU A 381 18.69 -0.38 -11.36
C LEU A 381 18.63 -1.33 -10.18
N THR A 382 19.44 -2.36 -10.25
CA THR A 382 19.70 -3.29 -9.15
C THR A 382 20.34 -2.55 -7.99
N ASP A 383 20.08 -2.99 -6.77
CA ASP A 383 20.72 -2.45 -5.58
C ASP A 383 22.24 -2.62 -5.66
N GLY A 384 22.96 -1.60 -5.17
CA GLY A 384 24.42 -1.55 -5.27
C GLY A 384 24.97 -1.07 -6.61
N ASP A 385 24.15 -0.91 -7.66
CA ASP A 385 24.57 -0.34 -8.95
C ASP A 385 24.69 1.20 -8.88
N ILE A 386 25.66 1.67 -8.08
CA ILE A 386 25.98 3.09 -7.94
C ILE A 386 26.45 3.66 -9.28
N GLU A 387 27.27 2.93 -10.03
CA GLU A 387 27.78 3.39 -11.34
C GLU A 387 26.66 3.55 -12.38
N GLY A 388 25.72 2.60 -12.42
CA GLY A 388 24.50 2.73 -13.21
C GLY A 388 23.66 3.93 -12.79
N THR A 389 23.54 4.17 -11.49
CA THR A 389 22.80 5.33 -10.94
C THR A 389 23.46 6.65 -11.36
N VAL A 390 24.79 6.74 -11.22
CA VAL A 390 25.60 7.88 -11.67
C VAL A 390 25.39 8.11 -13.18
N ARG A 391 25.50 7.06 -14.01
CA ARG A 391 25.32 7.15 -15.46
C ARG A 391 23.93 7.69 -15.83
N ILE A 392 22.87 7.15 -15.25
CA ILE A 392 21.50 7.57 -15.53
C ILE A 392 21.23 9.00 -15.07
N LEU A 393 21.68 9.37 -13.87
CA LEU A 393 21.53 10.74 -13.37
C LEU A 393 22.33 11.75 -14.21
N ARG A 394 23.55 11.41 -14.63
CA ARG A 394 24.39 12.25 -15.51
C ARG A 394 23.67 12.55 -16.81
N GLU A 395 23.16 11.51 -17.47
CA GLU A 395 22.46 11.65 -18.75
C GLU A 395 21.14 12.42 -18.58
N SER A 396 20.36 12.09 -17.55
CA SER A 396 19.11 12.79 -17.24
C SER A 396 19.34 14.29 -17.01
N TYR A 397 20.37 14.65 -16.24
CA TYR A 397 20.72 16.03 -15.95
C TYR A 397 21.21 16.78 -17.21
N ARG A 398 22.03 16.15 -18.05
CA ARG A 398 22.51 16.72 -19.31
C ARG A 398 21.36 16.97 -20.29
N ARG A 399 20.48 15.99 -20.49
CA ARG A 399 19.29 16.14 -21.34
C ARG A 399 18.40 17.27 -20.85
N TRP A 400 18.14 17.34 -19.54
CA TRP A 400 17.38 18.43 -18.94
C TRP A 400 18.00 19.81 -19.21
N LYS A 401 19.33 19.97 -19.03
CA LYS A 401 20.02 21.25 -19.33
C LYS A 401 19.89 21.66 -20.79
N GLN A 402 19.79 20.69 -21.69
CA GLN A 402 19.60 20.92 -23.13
C GLN A 402 18.12 21.14 -23.51
N GLY A 403 17.19 21.16 -22.55
CA GLY A 403 15.75 21.23 -22.81
C GLY A 403 15.19 19.97 -23.48
N ARG A 404 15.93 18.86 -23.45
CA ARG A 404 15.53 17.58 -24.03
C ARG A 404 14.78 16.73 -23.01
N ARG A 405 13.90 15.86 -23.52
CA ARG A 405 13.25 14.84 -22.70
C ARG A 405 14.29 13.86 -22.15
N ILE A 406 14.15 13.49 -20.88
CA ILE A 406 15.04 12.52 -20.22
C ILE A 406 14.81 11.10 -20.77
N LEU A 407 13.55 10.75 -21.05
CA LEU A 407 13.18 9.54 -21.77
C LEU A 407 12.53 9.88 -23.09
N ASP A 408 12.89 9.11 -24.12
CA ASP A 408 12.34 9.21 -25.47
C ASP A 408 11.00 8.44 -25.59
N THR A 409 10.72 7.55 -24.65
CA THR A 409 9.51 6.74 -24.56
C THR A 409 8.42 7.41 -23.73
N ASN A 410 7.17 7.06 -24.03
CA ASN A 410 6.00 7.33 -23.19
C ASN A 410 5.50 6.01 -22.60
N PRO A 411 4.85 6.05 -21.41
CA PRO A 411 4.13 4.89 -20.92
C PRO A 411 3.10 4.41 -21.94
N ASP A 412 3.05 3.10 -22.21
CA ASP A 412 2.03 2.49 -23.08
C ASP A 412 0.60 2.82 -22.57
N PRO A 413 -0.21 3.57 -23.35
CA PRO A 413 -1.57 3.92 -22.95
C PRO A 413 -2.47 2.71 -22.67
N GLY A 414 -2.33 1.63 -23.44
CA GLY A 414 -3.11 0.41 -23.26
C GLY A 414 -2.76 -0.33 -21.98
N LEU A 415 -1.50 -0.24 -21.54
CA LEU A 415 -1.07 -0.74 -20.23
C LEU A 415 -1.58 0.17 -19.10
N LEU A 416 -1.50 1.50 -19.25
CA LEU A 416 -2.01 2.45 -18.25
C LEU A 416 -3.51 2.28 -17.98
N GLU A 417 -4.30 2.00 -19.01
CA GLU A 417 -5.75 1.77 -18.87
C GLU A 417 -6.07 0.56 -17.98
N ARG A 418 -5.17 -0.43 -17.90
CA ARG A 418 -5.32 -1.59 -16.99
C ARG A 418 -5.24 -1.19 -15.51
N PHE A 419 -4.64 -0.04 -15.22
CA PHE A 419 -4.45 0.50 -13.88
C PHE A 419 -5.45 1.61 -13.54
N ASP A 420 -6.44 1.87 -14.39
CA ASP A 420 -7.53 2.80 -14.10
C ASP A 420 -8.47 2.20 -13.04
N ARG A 421 -8.62 2.88 -11.90
CA ARG A 421 -9.47 2.39 -10.80
C ARG A 421 -10.97 2.31 -11.16
N ARG A 422 -11.46 3.06 -12.16
CA ARG A 422 -12.83 2.90 -12.70
C ARG A 422 -12.99 1.53 -13.35
N ARG A 423 -12.00 1.12 -14.15
CA ARG A 423 -11.95 -0.22 -14.76
C ARG A 423 -11.83 -1.31 -13.70
N SER A 424 -10.99 -1.12 -12.68
CA SER A 424 -10.87 -2.07 -11.57
C SER A 424 -12.21 -2.28 -10.83
N ALA A 425 -12.96 -1.21 -10.57
CA ALA A 425 -14.28 -1.30 -9.95
C ALA A 425 -15.30 -2.02 -10.86
N ARG A 426 -15.23 -1.81 -12.18
CA ARG A 426 -16.05 -2.57 -13.14
C ARG A 426 -15.75 -4.07 -13.09
N ILE A 427 -14.47 -4.44 -13.10
CA ILE A 427 -14.04 -5.86 -13.02
C ILE A 427 -14.56 -6.49 -11.71
N LEU A 428 -14.43 -5.77 -10.59
CA LEU A 428 -14.93 -6.24 -9.30
C LEU A 428 -16.46 -6.41 -9.29
N ALA A 429 -17.20 -5.47 -9.89
CA ALA A 429 -18.66 -5.58 -10.01
C ALA A 429 -19.09 -6.79 -10.86
N CYS A 430 -18.41 -7.05 -11.98
CA CYS A 430 -18.65 -8.24 -12.80
C CYS A 430 -18.40 -9.52 -12.01
N LEU A 431 -17.29 -9.58 -11.25
CA LEU A 431 -17.00 -10.72 -10.38
C LEU A 431 -18.11 -10.95 -9.34
N PHE A 432 -18.60 -9.89 -8.70
CA PHE A 432 -19.70 -10.02 -7.75
C PHE A 432 -20.97 -10.57 -8.40
N ASP A 433 -21.26 -10.17 -9.63
CA ASP A 433 -22.43 -10.64 -10.38
C ASP A 433 -22.30 -12.12 -10.76
N GLU A 434 -21.12 -12.56 -11.19
CA GLU A 434 -20.83 -13.96 -11.47
C GLU A 434 -20.98 -14.83 -10.23
N ILE A 435 -20.44 -14.38 -9.10
CA ILE A 435 -20.54 -15.09 -7.82
C ILE A 435 -21.99 -15.22 -7.37
N LEU A 436 -22.78 -14.13 -7.44
CA LEU A 436 -24.19 -14.18 -7.08
C LEU A 436 -25.02 -15.09 -7.97
N LYS A 437 -24.67 -15.24 -9.25
CA LYS A 437 -25.33 -16.19 -10.16
C LYS A 437 -25.05 -17.64 -9.78
N LYS A 438 -23.81 -17.96 -9.38
CA LYS A 438 -23.39 -19.31 -8.96
C LYS A 438 -23.87 -19.72 -7.57
N HIS A 439 -24.24 -18.74 -6.74
CA HIS A 439 -24.70 -18.96 -5.35
C HIS A 439 -26.23 -19.10 -5.23
N ARG A 440 -26.97 -18.85 -6.31
CA ARG A 440 -28.41 -19.19 -6.40
C ARG A 440 -28.54 -20.65 -6.77
#